data_AF-A0A962V2F8-F1
#
_entry.id   AF-A0A962V2F8-F1
#
_cell.length_a   1.000
_cell.length_b   1.000
_cell.length_c   1.000
_cell.angle_alpha   90.00
_cell.angle_beta   90.00
_cell.angle_gamma   90.00
#
_symmetry.space_group_name_H-M   'P 1'
#
loop_
_entity.id
_entity.type
_entity.pdbx_description
1 polymer ?
#
loop_
_entity_poly.entity_id
_entity_poly.type
_entity_poly.pdbx_seq_one_letter_code
_entity_poly.pdbx_strand_id
1 'polypeptide(L)'
;IRRWQGQDWIYPSSSQCLRCHTTASKVVLGPETAQLNGDLRYPDSGISANQLLTLDHIGLFAQPLSGRAEDYPALADPADSTASLAQRARAYLHSNCAQCHQPAGPTRLDMDLRYTTALADTGICDGLPQTSALGIENARIVAPGAPERSVLLSRINRRDLYRMPPVGSKQVDSAGVALLDAWITQLTDCQSF
;
A
#
# COMPACT_ATOMS: atom_id res chain seq x y z
N ILE A 1 14.38 7.00 20.15
CA ILE A 1 13.93 5.59 20.10
C ILE A 1 13.51 5.20 21.51
N ARG A 2 12.37 4.54 21.69
CA ARG A 2 11.93 4.06 23.00
C ARG A 2 11.72 2.55 22.94
N ARG A 3 12.20 1.82 23.94
CA ARG A 3 11.99 0.38 24.03
C ARG A 3 10.71 0.11 24.82
N TRP A 4 9.80 -0.67 24.26
CA TRP A 4 8.54 -1.07 24.89
C TRP A 4 8.18 -2.50 24.47
N GLN A 5 7.90 -3.37 25.45
CA GLN A 5 7.62 -4.80 25.25
C GLN A 5 8.64 -5.51 24.35
N GLY A 6 9.94 -5.23 24.54
CA GLY A 6 11.02 -5.86 23.76
C GLY A 6 11.23 -5.28 22.35
N GLN A 7 10.33 -4.41 21.89
CA GLN A 7 10.41 -3.73 20.60
C GLN A 7 10.94 -2.31 20.76
N ASP A 8 11.77 -1.89 19.81
CA ASP A 8 12.16 -0.49 19.68
C ASP A 8 11.16 0.27 18.82
N TRP A 9 10.69 1.40 19.34
CA TRP A 9 9.78 2.31 18.68
C TRP A 9 10.51 3.59 18.27
N ILE A 10 10.30 4.00 17.02
CA ILE A 10 10.81 5.25 16.49
C ILE A 10 9.67 6.25 16.57
N TYR A 11 9.93 7.39 17.21
CA TYR A 11 9.12 8.59 17.07
C TYR A 11 9.80 9.42 15.98
N PRO A 12 9.18 9.58 14.79
CA PRO A 12 9.78 10.35 13.73
C PRO A 12 9.98 11.81 14.18
N SER A 13 11.09 12.43 13.76
CA SER A 13 11.22 13.89 13.85
C SER A 13 10.20 14.57 12.92
N SER A 14 9.92 15.85 13.15
CA SER A 14 9.06 16.63 12.25
C SER A 14 9.51 16.56 10.79
N SER A 15 10.83 16.62 10.56
CA SER A 15 11.40 16.46 9.21
C SER A 15 11.18 15.08 8.60
N GLN A 16 11.12 14.01 9.42
CA GLN A 16 10.81 12.67 8.96
C GLN A 16 9.31 12.50 8.67
N CYS A 17 8.42 13.15 9.43
CA CYS A 17 6.99 13.18 9.14
C CYS A 17 6.71 13.79 7.76
N LEU A 18 7.35 14.93 7.46
CA LEU A 18 7.21 15.64 6.19
C LEU A 18 7.81 14.92 4.98
N ARG A 19 8.43 13.74 5.18
CA ARG A 19 8.82 12.87 4.06
C ARG A 19 7.63 12.22 3.38
N CYS A 20 6.53 11.99 4.11
CA CYS A 20 5.33 11.37 3.56
C CYS A 20 4.15 12.35 3.53
N HIS A 21 4.05 13.24 4.51
CA HIS A 21 3.00 14.27 4.60
C HIS A 21 3.29 15.44 3.66
N THR A 22 3.15 15.20 2.35
CA THR A 22 3.50 16.15 1.29
C THR A 22 2.25 16.74 0.63
N THR A 23 2.41 17.79 -0.16
CA THR A 23 1.30 18.34 -0.96
C THR A 23 0.72 17.30 -1.93
N ALA A 24 1.57 16.44 -2.52
CA ALA A 24 1.11 15.36 -3.40
C ALA A 24 0.19 14.37 -2.68
N SER A 25 0.48 14.07 -1.42
CA SER A 25 -0.36 13.23 -0.56
C SER A 25 -1.46 14.00 0.19
N LYS A 26 -1.79 15.22 -0.24
CA LYS A 26 -2.78 16.11 0.40
C LYS A 26 -2.49 16.44 1.88
N VAL A 27 -1.23 16.34 2.30
CA VAL A 27 -0.71 16.63 3.65
C VAL A 27 -1.22 15.70 4.76
N VAL A 28 -2.47 15.25 4.73
CA VAL A 28 -3.04 14.33 5.73
C VAL A 28 -2.99 12.90 5.21
N LEU A 29 -2.35 12.01 5.96
CA LEU A 29 -2.34 10.57 5.71
C LEU A 29 -3.38 9.92 6.63
N GLY A 30 -4.64 10.04 6.25
CA GLY A 30 -5.78 9.44 6.95
C GLY A 30 -6.39 8.29 6.15
N PRO A 31 -7.41 7.62 6.69
CA PRO A 31 -8.16 6.63 5.94
C PRO A 31 -8.86 7.28 4.75
N GLU A 32 -8.87 6.58 3.62
CA GLU A 32 -9.59 6.99 2.42
C GLU A 32 -10.97 6.35 2.38
N THR A 33 -11.96 7.03 1.78
CA THR A 33 -13.33 6.46 1.66
C THR A 33 -13.31 5.10 0.96
N ALA A 34 -12.42 4.89 -0.02
CA ALA A 34 -12.25 3.61 -0.68
C ALA A 34 -11.71 2.50 0.24
N GLN A 35 -10.87 2.82 1.22
CA GLN A 35 -10.41 1.87 2.25
C GLN A 35 -11.52 1.53 3.26
N LEU A 36 -12.48 2.44 3.43
CA LEU A 36 -13.59 2.30 4.38
C LEU A 36 -14.86 1.74 3.72
N ASN A 37 -14.90 1.59 2.40
CA ASN A 37 -16.05 1.05 1.71
C ASN A 37 -16.06 -0.49 1.74
N GLY A 38 -16.25 -1.04 2.93
CA GLY A 38 -16.33 -2.48 3.16
C GLY A 38 -16.95 -2.77 4.52
N ASP A 39 -17.45 -4.00 4.68
CA ASP A 39 -18.10 -4.42 5.91
C ASP A 39 -17.08 -4.64 7.03
N LEU A 40 -17.39 -4.10 8.21
CA LEU A 40 -16.69 -4.38 9.45
C LEU A 40 -17.65 -5.05 10.42
N ARG A 41 -17.17 -6.10 11.09
CA ARG A 41 -17.86 -6.64 12.27
C ARG A 41 -17.58 -5.73 13.45
N TYR A 42 -18.57 -4.96 13.87
CA TYR A 42 -18.50 -4.11 15.06
C TYR A 42 -18.52 -5.00 16.32
N PRO A 43 -17.42 -5.08 17.09
CA PRO A 43 -17.30 -6.07 18.17
C PRO A 43 -18.34 -5.88 19.28
N ASP A 44 -18.60 -4.63 19.66
CA ASP A 44 -19.47 -4.31 20.80
C ASP A 44 -20.95 -4.61 20.52
N SER A 45 -21.40 -4.43 19.28
CA SER A 45 -22.79 -4.70 18.87
C SER A 45 -22.98 -6.09 18.24
N GLY A 46 -21.89 -6.71 17.76
CA GLY A 46 -21.96 -7.93 16.95
C GLY A 46 -22.62 -7.72 15.59
N ILE A 47 -22.80 -6.48 15.13
CA ILE A 47 -23.38 -6.18 13.82
C ILE A 47 -22.26 -6.10 12.78
N SER A 48 -22.47 -6.69 11.61
CA SER A 48 -21.65 -6.40 10.43
C SER A 48 -22.34 -5.32 9.62
N ALA A 49 -21.62 -4.23 9.33
CA ALA A 49 -22.12 -3.14 8.51
C ALA A 49 -20.99 -2.47 7.75
N ASN A 50 -21.31 -1.84 6.61
CA ASN A 50 -20.37 -1.09 5.81
C ASN A 50 -19.84 0.12 6.59
N GLN A 51 -18.52 0.28 6.67
CA GLN A 51 -17.92 1.33 7.50
C GLN A 51 -18.22 2.72 6.93
N LEU A 52 -18.08 2.91 5.62
CA LEU A 52 -18.35 4.18 4.95
C LEU A 52 -19.79 4.67 5.21
N LEU A 53 -20.78 3.81 5.04
CA LEU A 53 -22.19 4.15 5.34
C LEU A 53 -22.43 4.36 6.83
N THR A 54 -21.73 3.62 7.71
CA THR A 54 -21.84 3.83 9.15
C THR A 54 -21.31 5.20 9.56
N LEU A 55 -20.18 5.65 8.99
CA LEU A 55 -19.61 6.97 9.26
C LEU A 55 -20.53 8.10 8.76
N ASP A 56 -21.21 7.88 7.64
CA ASP A 56 -22.25 8.78 7.13
C ASP A 56 -23.45 8.86 8.08
N HIS A 57 -23.95 7.71 8.51
CA HIS A 57 -25.09 7.62 9.43
C HIS A 57 -24.86 8.37 10.76
N ILE A 58 -23.63 8.36 11.28
CA ILE A 58 -23.28 9.07 12.52
C ILE A 58 -22.85 10.54 12.29
N GLY A 59 -22.96 11.04 11.06
CA GLY A 59 -22.77 12.46 10.74
C GLY A 59 -21.32 12.92 10.64
N LEU A 60 -20.37 12.05 10.27
CA LEU A 60 -18.97 12.43 10.11
C LEU A 60 -18.65 13.12 8.78
N PHE A 61 -19.52 13.03 7.77
CA PHE A 61 -19.33 13.75 6.51
C PHE A 61 -19.99 15.13 6.54
N ALA A 62 -19.32 16.11 5.93
CA ALA A 62 -19.86 17.46 5.79
C ALA A 62 -21.11 17.50 4.88
N GLN A 63 -21.25 16.53 3.98
CA GLN A 63 -22.41 16.30 3.14
C GLN A 63 -22.74 14.81 3.17
N PRO A 64 -24.02 14.42 3.26
CA PRO A 64 -24.41 13.02 3.22
C PRO A 64 -24.00 12.33 1.93
N LEU A 65 -23.75 11.02 2.00
CA LEU A 65 -23.58 10.19 0.82
C LEU A 65 -24.88 10.18 0.00
N SER A 66 -24.75 10.28 -1.32
CA SER A 66 -25.87 10.36 -2.27
C SER A 66 -26.27 9.02 -2.89
N GLY A 67 -25.50 7.96 -2.65
CA GLY A 67 -25.66 6.64 -3.27
C GLY A 67 -25.54 5.50 -2.27
N ARG A 68 -25.58 4.28 -2.79
CA ARG A 68 -25.39 3.04 -2.04
C ARG A 68 -23.90 2.69 -1.98
N ALA A 69 -23.51 1.75 -1.12
CA ALA A 69 -22.11 1.38 -0.94
C ALA A 69 -21.43 0.96 -2.26
N GLU A 70 -22.15 0.21 -3.10
CA GLU A 70 -21.71 -0.26 -4.41
C GLU A 70 -21.44 0.85 -5.44
N ASP A 71 -21.94 2.07 -5.20
CA ASP A 71 -21.70 3.22 -6.07
C ASP A 71 -20.36 3.91 -5.80
N TYR A 72 -19.67 3.55 -4.70
CA TYR A 72 -18.40 4.13 -4.29
C TYR A 72 -17.23 3.18 -4.55
N PRO A 73 -16.01 3.70 -4.83
CA PRO A 73 -14.82 2.86 -4.91
C PRO A 73 -14.60 2.07 -3.63
N ALA A 74 -14.06 0.86 -3.75
CA ALA A 74 -13.66 0.01 -2.64
C ALA A 74 -12.28 -0.59 -2.91
N LEU A 75 -11.45 -0.65 -1.88
CA LEU A 75 -10.18 -1.36 -1.90
C LEU A 75 -10.35 -2.72 -1.23
N ALA A 76 -9.87 -3.78 -1.89
CA ALA A 76 -9.92 -5.11 -1.33
C ALA A 76 -9.07 -5.19 -0.06
N ASP A 77 -9.61 -5.85 0.98
CA ASP A 77 -8.84 -6.19 2.17
C ASP A 77 -7.71 -7.15 1.77
N PRO A 78 -6.44 -6.84 2.09
CA PRO A 78 -5.32 -7.75 1.88
C PRO A 78 -5.53 -9.17 2.43
N ALA A 79 -6.40 -9.38 3.42
CA ALA A 79 -6.74 -10.69 3.99
C ALA A 79 -7.97 -11.38 3.37
N ASP A 80 -8.78 -10.68 2.58
CA ASP A 80 -9.99 -11.25 1.97
C ASP A 80 -9.63 -12.18 0.80
N SER A 81 -9.84 -13.48 0.97
CA SER A 81 -9.54 -14.48 -0.06
C SER A 81 -10.57 -14.55 -1.19
N THR A 82 -11.69 -13.85 -1.09
CA THR A 82 -12.72 -13.79 -2.14
C THR A 82 -12.38 -12.76 -3.21
N ALA A 83 -11.64 -11.70 -2.86
CA ALA A 83 -11.08 -10.75 -3.81
C ALA A 83 -9.91 -11.37 -4.58
N SER A 84 -9.73 -10.94 -5.84
CA SER A 84 -8.60 -11.40 -6.64
C SER A 84 -7.27 -10.99 -6.02
N LEU A 85 -6.24 -11.81 -6.25
CA LEU A 85 -4.89 -11.54 -5.75
C LEU A 85 -4.35 -10.18 -6.22
N ALA A 86 -4.64 -9.81 -7.47
CA ALA A 86 -4.27 -8.52 -8.03
C ALA A 86 -4.95 -7.36 -7.29
N GLN A 87 -6.27 -7.41 -7.06
CA GLN A 87 -6.97 -6.36 -6.30
C GLN A 87 -6.37 -6.16 -4.91
N ARG A 88 -6.10 -7.25 -4.19
CA ARG A 88 -5.50 -7.22 -2.84
C ARG A 88 -4.10 -6.63 -2.86
N ALA A 89 -3.25 -7.08 -3.78
CA ALA A 89 -1.87 -6.60 -3.91
C ALA A 89 -1.81 -5.12 -4.29
N ARG A 90 -2.66 -4.68 -5.24
CA ARG A 90 -2.75 -3.27 -5.65
C ARG A 90 -3.30 -2.38 -4.53
N ALA A 91 -4.30 -2.85 -3.78
CA ALA A 91 -4.82 -2.15 -2.60
C ALA A 91 -3.75 -2.00 -1.51
N TYR A 92 -2.95 -3.05 -1.29
CA TYR A 92 -1.83 -3.03 -0.36
C TYR A 92 -0.76 -2.02 -0.77
N LEU A 93 -0.33 -2.01 -2.03
CA LEU A 93 0.65 -1.05 -2.56
C LEU A 93 0.14 0.38 -2.45
N HIS A 94 -1.13 0.62 -2.78
CA HIS A 94 -1.74 1.94 -2.63
C HIS A 94 -1.69 2.40 -1.18
N SER A 95 -2.21 1.57 -0.27
CA SER A 95 -2.36 1.92 1.14
C SER A 95 -1.03 2.11 1.87
N ASN A 96 0.03 1.40 1.47
CA ASN A 96 1.31 1.40 2.18
C ASN A 96 2.45 2.14 1.46
N CYS A 97 2.29 2.47 0.17
CA CYS A 97 3.40 3.00 -0.64
C CYS A 97 3.04 4.25 -1.45
N ALA A 98 1.79 4.41 -1.91
CA ALA A 98 1.42 5.48 -2.84
C ALA A 98 1.59 6.89 -2.26
N GLN A 99 1.58 7.05 -0.93
CA GLN A 99 1.81 8.35 -0.30
C GLN A 99 3.18 8.93 -0.70
N CYS A 100 4.19 8.07 -0.88
CA CYS A 100 5.52 8.47 -1.37
C CYS A 100 5.70 8.24 -2.86
N HIS A 101 5.15 7.15 -3.39
CA HIS A 101 5.34 6.70 -4.77
C HIS A 101 4.13 7.06 -5.62
N GLN A 102 4.03 8.34 -5.96
CA GLN A 102 3.00 8.91 -6.83
C GLN A 102 3.57 10.14 -7.56
N PRO A 103 2.91 10.64 -8.62
CA PRO A 103 3.32 11.86 -9.31
C PRO A 103 3.44 13.05 -8.35
N ALA A 104 4.48 13.86 -8.55
CA ALA A 104 4.86 14.95 -7.66
C ALA A 104 5.17 14.53 -6.20
N GLY A 105 5.28 13.23 -5.94
CA GLY A 105 5.69 12.68 -4.67
C GLY A 105 7.15 12.98 -4.31
N PRO A 106 7.54 12.70 -3.07
CA PRO A 106 8.88 13.01 -2.53
C PRO A 106 10.02 12.17 -3.11
N THR A 107 9.72 11.13 -3.90
CA THR A 107 10.74 10.23 -4.46
C THR A 107 11.16 10.69 -5.86
N ARG A 108 12.42 10.45 -6.22
CA ARG A 108 12.94 10.73 -7.57
C ARG A 108 12.67 9.60 -8.56
N LEU A 109 11.79 8.67 -8.19
CA LEU A 109 11.51 7.47 -8.95
C LEU A 109 10.27 7.72 -9.76
N ASP A 110 10.33 7.37 -11.04
CA ASP A 110 9.17 7.36 -11.91
C ASP A 110 8.28 6.15 -11.56
N MET A 111 7.44 6.33 -10.54
CA MET A 111 6.51 5.32 -10.04
C MET A 111 5.20 5.95 -9.60
N ASP A 112 4.10 5.27 -9.89
CA ASP A 112 2.78 5.63 -9.40
C ASP A 112 2.04 4.39 -8.88
N LEU A 113 2.01 4.26 -7.56
CA LEU A 113 1.41 3.11 -6.87
C LEU A 113 -0.05 3.34 -6.45
N ARG A 114 -0.67 4.41 -6.94
CA ARG A 114 -2.10 4.64 -6.67
C ARG A 114 -2.93 3.49 -7.23
N TYR A 115 -4.01 3.14 -6.54
CA TYR A 115 -4.85 2.00 -6.93
C TYR A 115 -5.48 2.19 -8.31
N THR A 116 -5.82 3.42 -8.66
CA THR A 116 -6.45 3.80 -9.93
C THR A 116 -5.50 3.84 -11.12
N THR A 117 -4.19 3.70 -10.91
CA THR A 117 -3.20 3.70 -11.99
C THR A 117 -3.12 2.30 -12.59
N ALA A 118 -3.25 2.14 -13.90
CA ALA A 118 -3.13 0.82 -14.54
C ALA A 118 -1.74 0.23 -14.27
N LEU A 119 -1.61 -1.10 -14.13
CA LEU A 119 -0.32 -1.72 -13.76
C LEU A 119 0.80 -1.35 -14.75
N ALA A 120 0.49 -1.30 -16.05
CA ALA A 120 1.42 -0.87 -17.09
C ALA A 120 1.97 0.55 -16.88
N ASP A 121 1.16 1.44 -16.30
CA ASP A 121 1.49 2.87 -16.11
C ASP A 121 2.14 3.15 -14.76
N THR A 122 2.22 2.16 -13.87
CA THR A 122 2.83 2.33 -12.54
C THR A 122 4.35 2.53 -12.59
N GLY A 123 5.00 2.17 -13.70
CA GLY A 123 6.46 2.15 -13.84
C GLY A 123 7.17 1.01 -13.09
N ILE A 124 6.45 0.11 -12.39
CA ILE A 124 7.08 -0.96 -11.61
C ILE A 124 7.17 -2.31 -12.34
N CYS A 125 6.22 -2.62 -13.21
CA CYS A 125 6.18 -3.91 -13.88
C CYS A 125 7.25 -3.99 -14.96
N ASP A 126 8.15 -4.98 -14.85
CA ASP A 126 9.37 -5.12 -15.64
C ASP A 126 10.24 -3.85 -15.69
N GLY A 127 10.04 -2.93 -14.74
CA GLY A 127 10.77 -1.68 -14.64
C GLY A 127 12.21 -1.90 -14.18
N LEU A 128 13.17 -1.12 -14.69
CA LEU A 128 14.56 -1.19 -14.25
C LEU A 128 14.75 -0.50 -12.89
N PRO A 129 15.48 -1.11 -11.93
CA PRO A 129 15.78 -0.46 -10.65
C PRO A 129 16.62 0.80 -10.86
N GLN A 130 16.12 1.97 -10.42
CA GLN A 130 16.79 3.25 -10.66
C GLN A 130 17.84 3.64 -9.58
N THR A 131 17.89 2.92 -8.45
CA THR A 131 18.78 3.27 -7.32
C THR A 131 19.78 2.19 -6.99
N SER A 132 19.32 0.95 -6.80
CA SER A 132 20.18 -0.21 -6.56
C SER A 132 19.41 -1.48 -6.90
N ALA A 133 20.10 -2.39 -7.60
CA ALA A 133 19.66 -3.75 -7.88
C ALA A 133 19.88 -4.71 -6.70
N LEU A 134 20.48 -4.26 -5.60
CA LEU A 134 20.73 -5.06 -4.38
C LEU A 134 21.53 -6.36 -4.63
N GLY A 135 22.37 -6.38 -5.68
CA GLY A 135 23.12 -7.57 -6.09
C GLY A 135 22.28 -8.65 -6.78
N ILE A 136 21.02 -8.36 -7.10
CA ILE A 136 20.12 -9.28 -7.80
C ILE A 136 20.46 -9.25 -9.29
N GLU A 137 20.71 -10.43 -9.86
CA GLU A 137 20.97 -10.58 -11.30
C GLU A 137 19.69 -10.35 -12.11
N ASN A 138 19.80 -9.64 -13.23
CA ASN A 138 18.65 -9.30 -14.10
C ASN A 138 17.46 -8.69 -13.34
N ALA A 139 17.78 -7.89 -12.31
CA ALA A 139 16.81 -7.28 -11.42
C ALA A 139 15.78 -6.42 -12.16
N ARG A 140 14.55 -6.45 -11.65
CA ARG A 140 13.47 -5.52 -11.98
C ARG A 140 12.88 -4.95 -10.69
N ILE A 141 12.13 -3.86 -10.79
CA ILE A 141 11.35 -3.36 -9.67
C ILE A 141 10.34 -4.44 -9.27
N VAL A 142 9.53 -4.89 -10.22
CA VAL A 142 8.75 -6.14 -10.18
C VAL A 142 9.05 -6.93 -11.45
N ALA A 143 9.56 -8.16 -11.31
CA ALA A 143 9.75 -9.09 -12.43
C ALA A 143 8.57 -10.07 -12.47
N PRO A 144 7.70 -10.04 -13.49
CA PRO A 144 6.61 -11.00 -13.63
C PRO A 144 7.09 -12.46 -13.54
N GLY A 145 6.44 -13.25 -12.69
CA GLY A 145 6.74 -14.67 -12.49
C GLY A 145 8.04 -14.97 -11.73
N ALA A 146 8.80 -13.94 -11.33
CA ALA A 146 10.13 -14.09 -10.73
C ALA A 146 10.30 -13.20 -9.47
N PRO A 147 9.68 -13.58 -8.33
CA PRO A 147 9.80 -12.84 -7.07
C PRO A 147 11.25 -12.60 -6.62
N GLU A 148 12.14 -13.56 -6.85
CA GLU A 148 13.56 -13.49 -6.51
C GLU A 148 14.32 -12.42 -7.29
N ARG A 149 13.81 -12.05 -8.48
CA ARG A 149 14.35 -10.97 -9.32
C ARG A 149 13.73 -9.59 -9.02
N SER A 150 12.78 -9.53 -8.09
CA SER A 150 11.98 -8.34 -7.79
C SER A 150 12.55 -7.53 -6.62
N VAL A 151 13.11 -6.35 -6.93
CA VAL A 151 13.71 -5.44 -5.95
C VAL A 151 12.66 -4.90 -4.98
N LEU A 152 11.41 -4.67 -5.40
CA LEU A 152 10.34 -4.21 -4.53
C LEU A 152 10.14 -5.17 -3.35
N LEU A 153 9.98 -6.47 -3.64
CA LEU A 153 9.79 -7.51 -2.62
C LEU A 153 11.00 -7.58 -1.68
N SER A 154 12.20 -7.54 -2.26
CA SER A 154 13.44 -7.56 -1.52
C SER A 154 13.56 -6.39 -0.53
N ARG A 155 13.10 -5.18 -0.90
CA ARG A 155 13.14 -3.98 -0.06
C ARG A 155 12.13 -4.01 1.09
N ILE A 156 10.93 -4.55 0.87
CA ILE A 156 9.91 -4.62 1.94
C ILE A 156 10.21 -5.76 2.94
N ASN A 157 10.99 -6.77 2.54
CA ASN A 157 11.38 -7.91 3.37
C ASN A 157 12.70 -7.72 4.14
N ARG A 158 13.16 -6.48 4.34
CA ARG A 158 14.41 -6.19 5.08
C ARG A 158 14.28 -4.94 5.94
N ARG A 159 15.17 -4.76 6.91
CA ARG A 159 15.17 -3.57 7.80
C ARG A 159 16.52 -2.86 7.92
N ASP A 160 17.42 -3.11 6.96
CA ASP A 160 18.70 -2.45 6.76
C ASP A 160 18.57 -1.05 6.08
N LEU A 161 19.67 -0.50 5.58
CA LEU A 161 19.70 0.80 4.87
C LEU A 161 18.93 0.83 3.54
N TYR A 162 18.63 -0.33 2.95
CA TYR A 162 17.94 -0.43 1.66
C TYR A 162 16.44 -0.72 1.80
N ARG A 163 15.94 -0.81 3.03
CA ARG A 163 14.56 -1.17 3.34
C ARG A 163 13.51 -0.20 2.80
N MET A 164 12.31 -0.73 2.62
CA MET A 164 11.07 0.04 2.50
C MET A 164 10.07 -0.41 3.59
N PRO A 165 9.34 0.54 4.22
CA PRO A 165 9.56 1.98 4.15
C PRO A 165 10.88 2.39 4.85
N PRO A 166 11.52 3.50 4.44
CA PRO A 166 12.81 3.92 4.99
C PRO A 166 12.69 4.42 6.44
N VAL A 167 11.50 4.87 6.84
CA VAL A 167 11.18 5.37 8.19
C VAL A 167 9.92 4.70 8.74
N GLY A 168 9.68 4.86 10.03
CA GLY A 168 8.45 4.40 10.70
C GLY A 168 8.55 2.95 11.19
N SER A 169 8.75 1.99 10.30
CA SER A 169 8.72 0.57 10.67
C SER A 169 10.11 -0.03 10.99
N LYS A 170 10.16 -0.86 12.03
CA LYS A 170 11.29 -1.73 12.37
C LYS A 170 10.98 -3.23 12.23
N GLN A 171 9.74 -3.59 11.91
CA GLN A 171 9.30 -4.98 11.78
C GLN A 171 8.85 -5.26 10.36
N VAL A 172 9.22 -6.42 9.83
CA VAL A 172 8.74 -6.88 8.52
C VAL A 172 7.25 -7.21 8.63
N ASP A 173 6.47 -6.68 7.70
CA ASP A 173 5.08 -7.11 7.51
C ASP A 173 5.11 -8.40 6.68
N SER A 174 5.16 -9.55 7.35
CA SER A 174 5.27 -10.84 6.69
C SER A 174 4.04 -11.19 5.85
N ALA A 175 2.85 -10.73 6.25
CA ALA A 175 1.62 -10.94 5.50
C ALA A 175 1.62 -10.14 4.18
N GLY A 176 2.02 -8.87 4.24
CA GLY A 176 2.20 -8.03 3.05
C GLY A 176 3.29 -8.56 2.11
N VAL A 177 4.42 -9.03 2.66
CA VAL A 177 5.47 -9.70 1.87
C VAL A 177 4.91 -10.94 1.16
N ALA A 178 4.20 -11.82 1.87
CA ALA A 178 3.64 -13.03 1.28
C ALA A 178 2.58 -12.73 0.20
N LEU A 179 1.77 -11.69 0.41
CA LEU A 179 0.78 -11.22 -0.57
C LEU A 179 1.46 -10.77 -1.87
N LEU A 180 2.49 -9.93 -1.78
CA LEU A 180 3.19 -9.45 -2.97
C LEU A 180 4.04 -10.55 -3.63
N ASP A 181 4.63 -11.45 -2.86
CA ASP A 181 5.34 -12.62 -3.40
C ASP A 181 4.41 -13.50 -4.25
N ALA A 182 3.23 -13.85 -3.70
CA ALA A 182 2.23 -14.62 -4.41
C ALA A 182 1.72 -13.89 -5.67
N TRP A 183 1.47 -12.58 -5.55
CA TRP A 183 1.02 -11.77 -6.69
C TRP A 183 2.06 -11.75 -7.80
N ILE A 184 3.34 -11.49 -7.48
CA ILE A 184 4.43 -11.46 -8.45
C ILE A 184 4.62 -12.82 -9.12
N THR A 185 4.52 -13.92 -8.35
CA THR A 185 4.60 -15.28 -8.88
C THR A 185 3.54 -15.56 -9.95
N GLN A 186 2.35 -14.98 -9.81
CA GLN A 186 1.24 -15.17 -10.76
C GLN A 186 1.24 -14.19 -11.94
N LEU A 187 2.04 -13.12 -11.90
CA LEU A 187 2.13 -12.17 -13.00
C LEU A 187 2.80 -12.82 -14.22
N THR A 188 2.12 -12.79 -15.36
CA THR A 188 2.69 -13.24 -16.65
C THR A 188 3.26 -12.10 -17.48
N ASP A 189 2.64 -10.91 -17.39
CA ASP A 189 3.01 -9.71 -18.13
C ASP A 189 2.57 -8.45 -17.38
N CYS A 190 2.78 -7.29 -18.01
CA CYS A 190 2.44 -5.98 -17.47
C CYS A 190 1.09 -5.43 -17.97
N GLN A 191 0.36 -6.18 -18.79
CA GLN A 191 -0.92 -5.81 -19.40
C GLN A 191 -2.10 -6.46 -18.67
N SER A 192 -1.83 -7.52 -17.92
CA SER A 192 -2.82 -8.20 -17.09
C SER A 192 -3.22 -7.28 -15.93
N PHE A 193 -4.52 -6.93 -15.91
CA PHE A 193 -5.27 -6.16 -14.90
C PHE A 193 -5.27 -4.62 -15.02
#